data_AF-A0A8J2SRX2-F1
#
_entry.id   AF-A0A8J2SRX2-F1
#
_cell.length_a   1.000
_cell.length_b   1.000
_cell.length_c   1.000
_cell.angle_alpha   90.00
_cell.angle_beta   90.00
_cell.angle_gamma   90.00
#
_symmetry.space_group_name_H-M   'P 1'
#
loop_
_entity.id
_entity.type
_entity.pdbx_description
1 polymer ?
#
loop_
_entity_poly.entity_id
_entity_poly.type
_entity_poly.pdbx_seq_one_letter_code
_entity_poly.pdbx_strand_id
1 'polypeptide(L)'
;MRVALFVAALLRTTALQPGRPIQVVVDVDDTVKSSGNVRILDIPLGGIDEQYERGQFYPGVCDFCFELANARSDPEPVAVLTARAEEFAFALRLDANDKVVKTFRECGRRRSNPKWGVAPDRVLYGSAHEWVFQDFKGWRKFLNFGVLAARFPGSGYVFIGDTGERDGEAGELMCYKYPELMEAVLLHIVGPGTVSEAYEVNGVPVRFFRTYVGAADICHALGLLDRGAVDRVCDRALMEASVYDDSRREDVVSDVERWRRKT
;
A
#
# COMPACT_ATOMS: atom_id res chain seq x y z
N MET A 1 -12.90 24.75 -28.96
CA MET A 1 -13.38 23.93 -27.81
C MET A 1 -12.28 23.04 -27.19
N ARG A 2 -10.99 23.45 -27.20
CA ARG A 2 -9.86 22.64 -26.68
C ARG A 2 -9.06 23.30 -25.54
N VAL A 3 -9.51 24.46 -25.06
CA VAL A 3 -8.81 25.23 -24.02
C VAL A 3 -9.44 25.05 -22.63
N ALA A 4 -10.67 24.52 -22.54
CA ALA A 4 -11.39 24.36 -21.27
C ALA A 4 -11.04 23.09 -20.48
N LEU A 5 -10.42 22.08 -21.12
CA LEU A 5 -10.05 20.82 -20.45
C LEU A 5 -8.65 20.85 -19.81
N PHE A 6 -7.83 21.86 -20.13
CA PHE A 6 -6.45 21.95 -19.62
C PHE A 6 -6.32 22.76 -18.31
N VAL A 7 -7.40 23.40 -17.86
CA VAL A 7 -7.37 24.29 -16.67
C VAL A 7 -7.76 23.56 -15.37
N ALA A 8 -8.43 22.41 -15.44
CA ALA A 8 -8.79 21.64 -14.24
C ALA A 8 -7.60 20.90 -13.59
N ALA A 9 -6.51 20.68 -14.34
CA ALA A 9 -5.34 19.95 -13.85
C ALA A 9 -4.34 20.81 -13.06
N LEU A 10 -4.49 22.15 -13.04
CA LEU A 10 -3.43 23.06 -12.57
C LEU A 10 -3.68 23.76 -11.24
N LEU A 11 -4.70 23.36 -10.47
CA LEU A 11 -4.97 23.95 -9.14
C LEU A 11 -5.30 22.89 -8.08
N ARG A 12 -4.49 21.83 -7.95
CA ARG A 12 -4.29 21.20 -6.64
C ARG A 12 -3.21 21.98 -5.91
N THR A 13 -3.61 23.13 -5.39
CA THR A 13 -2.81 23.92 -4.46
C THR A 13 -2.35 23.01 -3.32
N THR A 14 -1.06 23.05 -3.00
CA THR A 14 -0.27 22.23 -2.05
C THR A 14 -0.71 22.27 -0.59
N ALA A 15 -1.90 22.81 -0.29
CA ALA A 15 -2.50 22.74 1.03
C ALA A 15 -3.35 21.48 1.12
N LEU A 16 -3.11 20.64 2.13
CA LEU A 16 -4.01 19.54 2.51
C LEU A 16 -5.42 20.12 2.70
N GLN A 17 -6.31 19.89 1.73
CA GLN A 17 -7.73 20.25 1.87
C GLN A 17 -8.34 19.34 2.94
N PRO A 18 -9.26 19.83 3.80
CA PRO A 18 -10.11 18.95 4.60
C PRO A 18 -10.98 18.12 3.65
N GLY A 19 -10.43 16.96 3.26
CA GLY A 19 -11.03 16.03 2.33
C GLY A 19 -11.66 14.84 3.06
N ARG A 20 -12.20 13.90 2.28
CA ARG A 20 -12.69 12.62 2.81
C ARG A 20 -11.58 11.92 3.63
N PRO A 21 -11.93 11.23 4.74
CA PRO A 21 -11.01 10.34 5.44
C PRO A 21 -10.32 9.40 4.44
N ILE A 22 -9.01 9.16 4.63
CA ILE A 22 -8.27 8.25 3.75
C ILE A 22 -8.32 6.84 4.35
N GLN A 23 -8.96 5.94 3.64
CA GLN A 23 -8.88 4.50 3.89
C GLN A 23 -7.68 3.94 3.12
N VAL A 24 -6.65 3.52 3.85
CA VAL A 24 -5.52 2.78 3.29
C VAL A 24 -5.92 1.33 3.09
N VAL A 25 -5.77 0.83 1.87
CA VAL A 25 -6.09 -0.54 1.47
C VAL A 25 -4.80 -1.20 1.00
N VAL A 26 -4.43 -2.33 1.60
CA VAL A 26 -3.15 -2.98 1.28
C VAL A 26 -3.35 -4.43 0.85
N ASP A 27 -2.53 -4.87 -0.08
CA ASP A 27 -2.12 -6.28 -0.11
C ASP A 27 -1.15 -6.61 1.05
N VAL A 28 -0.89 -7.88 1.31
CA VAL A 28 0.00 -8.34 2.39
C VAL A 28 1.36 -8.82 1.89
N ASP A 29 1.37 -9.80 1.00
CA ASP A 29 2.59 -10.52 0.64
C ASP A 29 3.26 -9.73 -0.48
N ASP A 30 4.57 -9.47 -0.38
CA ASP A 30 5.33 -8.57 -1.26
C ASP A 30 4.94 -7.09 -1.24
N THR A 31 3.88 -6.74 -0.51
CA THR A 31 3.49 -5.36 -0.21
C THR A 31 3.87 -4.96 1.21
N VAL A 32 3.36 -5.65 2.24
CA VAL A 32 3.64 -5.34 3.65
C VAL A 32 4.87 -6.07 4.17
N LYS A 33 5.04 -7.31 3.72
CA LYS A 33 6.17 -8.16 4.07
C LYS A 33 6.54 -9.05 2.90
N SER A 34 7.82 -9.39 2.79
CA SER A 34 8.29 -10.26 1.72
C SER A 34 7.73 -11.69 1.84
N SER A 35 7.36 -12.25 0.68
CA SER A 35 7.03 -13.66 0.51
C SER A 35 8.27 -14.56 0.50
N GLY A 36 9.45 -14.02 0.18
CA GLY A 36 10.71 -14.73 0.03
C GLY A 36 10.75 -15.66 -1.19
N ASN A 37 9.87 -15.46 -2.19
CA ASN A 37 9.76 -16.24 -3.43
C ASN A 37 9.76 -17.77 -3.19
N VAL A 38 9.14 -18.22 -2.09
CA VAL A 38 9.07 -19.66 -1.78
C VAL A 38 8.14 -20.34 -2.76
N ARG A 39 8.60 -21.41 -3.42
CA ARG A 39 7.84 -22.14 -4.44
C ARG A 39 7.58 -23.59 -4.03
N ILE A 40 6.39 -24.10 -4.37
CA ILE A 40 6.07 -25.54 -4.34
C ILE A 40 5.65 -25.94 -5.75
N LEU A 41 6.33 -26.93 -6.33
CA LEU A 41 6.05 -27.41 -7.70
C LEU A 41 6.03 -26.25 -8.72
N ASP A 42 7.00 -25.33 -8.62
CA ASP A 42 7.13 -24.10 -9.41
C ASP A 42 6.02 -23.06 -9.24
N ILE A 43 5.07 -23.28 -8.33
CA ILE A 43 4.02 -22.32 -7.98
C ILE A 43 4.49 -21.43 -6.82
N PRO A 44 4.53 -20.09 -6.98
CA PRO A 44 4.88 -19.17 -5.89
C PRO A 44 3.86 -19.21 -4.74
N LEU A 45 4.36 -19.33 -3.51
CA LEU A 45 3.59 -19.32 -2.28
C LEU A 45 3.51 -17.91 -1.69
N GLY A 46 2.69 -17.06 -2.31
CA GLY A 46 2.29 -15.75 -1.80
C GLY A 46 2.86 -14.56 -2.57
N GLY A 47 3.96 -14.73 -3.30
CA GLY A 47 4.59 -13.66 -4.05
C GLY A 47 5.90 -14.12 -4.70
N ILE A 48 6.63 -13.19 -5.31
CA ILE A 48 7.87 -13.40 -6.05
C ILE A 48 9.07 -12.67 -5.45
N ASP A 49 8.91 -11.84 -4.41
CA ASP A 49 10.00 -11.07 -3.84
C ASP A 49 11.05 -11.97 -3.18
N GLU A 50 12.27 -11.87 -3.69
CA GLU A 50 13.45 -12.54 -3.13
C GLU A 50 14.47 -11.54 -2.56
N GLN A 51 14.16 -10.24 -2.60
CA GLN A 51 15.03 -9.18 -2.10
C GLN A 51 15.12 -9.20 -0.57
N TYR A 52 14.05 -9.65 0.10
CA TYR A 52 13.96 -9.75 1.57
C TYR A 52 13.71 -11.19 2.03
N GLU A 53 14.11 -11.51 3.26
CA GLU A 53 13.79 -12.82 3.84
C GLU A 53 12.28 -12.99 4.01
N ARG A 54 11.81 -14.23 3.88
CA ARG A 54 10.38 -14.53 4.02
C ARG A 54 9.82 -14.05 5.35
N GLY A 55 8.78 -13.22 5.27
CA GLY A 55 8.06 -12.67 6.42
C GLY A 55 8.70 -11.43 7.04
N GLN A 56 9.81 -10.95 6.49
CA GLN A 56 10.43 -9.68 6.85
C GLN A 56 9.55 -8.52 6.37
N PHE A 57 9.31 -7.54 7.24
CA PHE A 57 8.53 -6.35 6.92
C PHE A 57 9.40 -5.32 6.20
N TYR A 58 8.81 -4.63 5.22
CA TYR A 58 9.49 -3.55 4.53
C TYR A 58 9.63 -2.33 5.45
N PRO A 59 10.82 -1.70 5.54
CA PRO A 59 11.05 -0.55 6.41
C PRO A 59 10.07 0.59 6.19
N GLY A 60 9.45 1.07 7.27
CA GLY A 60 8.54 2.21 7.26
C GLY A 60 7.10 1.90 6.85
N VAL A 61 6.76 0.66 6.46
CA VAL A 61 5.44 0.32 5.92
C VAL A 61 4.28 0.71 6.83
N CYS A 62 4.36 0.39 8.12
CA CYS A 62 3.27 0.67 9.05
C CYS A 62 3.13 2.17 9.33
N ASP A 63 4.25 2.89 9.46
CA ASP A 63 4.23 4.34 9.68
C ASP A 63 3.72 5.07 8.45
N PHE A 64 4.12 4.64 7.25
CA PHE A 64 3.57 5.17 6.00
C PHE A 64 2.05 5.01 5.95
N CYS A 65 1.53 3.81 6.24
CA CYS A 65 0.08 3.58 6.27
C CYS A 65 -0.61 4.43 7.34
N PHE A 66 0.00 4.57 8.53
CA PHE A 66 -0.56 5.38 9.61
C PHE A 66 -0.62 6.86 9.22
N GLU A 67 0.48 7.43 8.73
CA GLU A 67 0.55 8.82 8.32
C GLU A 67 -0.46 9.14 7.22
N LEU A 68 -0.60 8.23 6.25
CA LEU A 68 -1.55 8.40 5.15
C LEU A 68 -3.00 8.34 5.63
N ALA A 69 -3.35 7.39 6.51
CA ALA A 69 -4.67 7.33 7.12
C ALA A 69 -4.97 8.56 7.99
N ASN A 70 -3.95 9.10 8.67
CA ASN A 70 -4.04 10.24 9.59
C ASN A 70 -3.96 11.61 8.89
N ALA A 71 -3.79 11.65 7.56
CA ALA A 71 -3.46 12.88 6.85
C ALA A 71 -4.59 13.92 6.84
N ARG A 72 -5.86 13.50 6.98
CA ARG A 72 -7.04 14.38 6.85
C ARG A 72 -8.00 14.31 8.04
N SER A 73 -7.99 13.22 8.78
CA SER A 73 -8.89 12.95 9.91
C SER A 73 -8.24 11.97 10.88
N ASP A 74 -8.96 11.62 11.96
CA ASP A 74 -8.61 10.43 12.74
C ASP A 74 -8.45 9.22 11.80
N PRO A 75 -7.38 8.42 11.98
CA PRO A 75 -7.00 7.43 11.00
C PRO A 75 -7.95 6.24 11.03
N GLU A 76 -8.53 5.94 9.87
CA GLU A 76 -9.28 4.70 9.66
C GLU A 76 -8.34 3.49 9.81
N PRO A 77 -8.82 2.34 10.34
CA PRO A 77 -8.03 1.12 10.38
C PRO A 77 -7.63 0.67 8.98
N VAL A 78 -6.47 0.04 8.84
CA VAL A 78 -6.00 -0.50 7.54
C VAL A 78 -6.94 -1.62 7.08
N ALA A 79 -7.39 -1.51 5.83
CA ALA A 79 -8.13 -2.57 5.14
C ALA A 79 -7.16 -3.47 4.36
N VAL A 80 -7.46 -4.75 4.28
CA VAL A 80 -6.61 -5.74 3.62
C VAL A 80 -7.36 -6.45 2.51
N LEU A 81 -6.81 -6.44 1.31
CA LEU A 81 -7.27 -7.24 0.17
C LEU A 81 -6.21 -8.30 -0.10
N THR A 82 -6.43 -9.53 0.35
CA THR A 82 -5.44 -10.61 0.22
C THR A 82 -5.93 -11.70 -0.71
N ALA A 83 -5.04 -12.25 -1.53
CA ALA A 83 -5.32 -13.42 -2.34
C ALA A 83 -5.33 -14.74 -1.54
N ARG A 84 -5.06 -14.70 -0.22
CA ARG A 84 -5.13 -15.88 0.65
C ARG A 84 -6.54 -16.45 0.65
N ALA A 85 -6.63 -17.75 0.38
CA ALA A 85 -7.88 -18.47 0.28
C ALA A 85 -8.63 -18.51 1.62
N GLU A 86 -9.90 -18.09 1.60
CA GLU A 86 -10.81 -18.17 2.74
C GLU A 86 -11.00 -19.61 3.23
N GLU A 87 -10.92 -20.60 2.34
CA GLU A 87 -10.99 -22.03 2.66
C GLU A 87 -9.81 -22.49 3.54
N PHE A 88 -8.70 -21.76 3.52
CA PHE A 88 -7.56 -21.96 4.41
C PHE A 88 -7.50 -20.90 5.51
N ALA A 89 -8.56 -20.10 5.72
CA ALA A 89 -8.60 -19.06 6.74
C ALA A 89 -8.37 -19.60 8.16
N PHE A 90 -8.63 -20.87 8.45
CA PHE A 90 -8.28 -21.46 9.75
C PHE A 90 -6.76 -21.49 10.02
N ALA A 91 -5.94 -21.50 8.96
CA ALA A 91 -4.48 -21.51 9.02
C ALA A 91 -3.85 -20.18 8.56
N LEU A 92 -4.57 -19.39 7.76
CA LEU A 92 -4.08 -18.17 7.10
C LEU A 92 -4.78 -16.89 7.59
N ARG A 93 -5.62 -16.99 8.63
CA ARG A 93 -6.34 -15.83 9.19
C ARG A 93 -5.37 -14.77 9.66
N LEU A 94 -5.67 -13.53 9.28
CA LEU A 94 -5.20 -12.33 9.95
C LEU A 94 -6.02 -12.13 11.24
N ASP A 95 -5.78 -12.98 12.24
CA ASP A 95 -6.36 -12.83 13.57
C ASP A 95 -5.48 -11.98 14.50
N ALA A 96 -5.86 -11.83 15.78
CA ALA A 96 -5.10 -11.03 16.73
C ALA A 96 -3.67 -11.54 17.01
N ASN A 97 -3.36 -12.79 16.65
CA ASN A 97 -2.05 -13.41 16.80
C ASN A 97 -1.18 -13.31 15.55
N ASP A 98 -1.75 -13.00 14.40
CA ASP A 98 -1.01 -12.81 13.15
C ASP A 98 0.03 -11.68 13.27
N LYS A 99 1.20 -11.89 12.66
CA LYS A 99 2.32 -10.95 12.73
C LYS A 99 1.97 -9.60 12.10
N VAL A 100 1.25 -9.56 10.99
CA VAL A 100 0.81 -8.33 10.32
C VAL A 100 -0.09 -7.53 11.24
N VAL A 101 -1.11 -8.18 11.82
CA VAL A 101 -2.04 -7.54 12.76
C VAL A 101 -1.30 -6.99 13.99
N LYS A 102 -0.35 -7.74 14.54
CA LYS A 102 0.49 -7.31 15.67
C LYS A 102 1.36 -6.11 15.31
N THR A 103 2.04 -6.13 14.16
CA THR A 103 2.94 -5.04 13.73
C THR A 103 2.16 -3.74 13.51
N PHE A 104 1.01 -3.80 12.82
CA PHE A 104 0.16 -2.62 12.64
C PHE A 104 -0.40 -2.08 13.97
N ARG A 105 -0.83 -2.97 14.88
CA ARG A 105 -1.29 -2.56 16.22
C ARG A 105 -0.18 -1.90 17.02
N GLU A 106 1.05 -2.40 16.91
CA GLU A 106 2.20 -1.81 17.60
C GLU A 106 2.55 -0.42 17.06
N CYS A 107 2.46 -0.22 15.74
CA CYS A 107 2.52 1.11 15.14
C CYS A 107 1.43 2.02 15.75
N GLY A 108 0.17 1.59 15.78
CA GLY A 108 -0.92 2.35 16.42
C GLY A 108 -0.60 2.77 17.86
N ARG A 109 -0.10 1.84 18.70
CA ARG A 109 0.30 2.15 20.09
C ARG A 109 1.40 3.19 20.17
N ARG A 110 2.47 3.04 19.37
CA ARG A 110 3.58 4.00 19.30
C ARG A 110 3.13 5.38 18.84
N ARG A 111 2.08 5.44 18.03
CA ARG A 111 1.43 6.67 17.55
C ARG A 111 0.30 7.18 18.45
N SER A 112 0.22 6.67 19.69
CA SER A 112 -0.81 7.04 20.68
C SER A 112 -2.25 6.77 20.23
N ASN A 113 -2.45 5.86 19.26
CA ASN A 113 -3.75 5.35 18.85
C ASN A 113 -3.80 3.81 18.99
N PRO A 114 -3.97 3.28 20.22
CA PRO A 114 -3.88 1.84 20.48
C PRO A 114 -5.01 1.01 19.84
N LYS A 115 -6.05 1.66 19.30
CA LYS A 115 -7.16 1.02 18.59
C LYS A 115 -6.90 0.92 17.08
N TRP A 116 -5.90 1.64 16.58
CA TRP A 116 -5.52 1.59 15.17
C TRP A 116 -4.69 0.34 14.84
N GLY A 117 -4.85 -0.13 13.61
CA GLY A 117 -4.16 -1.29 13.05
C GLY A 117 -4.99 -1.91 11.93
N VAL A 118 -4.93 -3.23 11.77
CA VAL A 118 -5.81 -3.96 10.84
C VAL A 118 -7.13 -4.30 11.54
N ALA A 119 -8.26 -3.92 10.94
CA ALA A 119 -9.58 -4.23 11.47
C ALA A 119 -10.14 -5.54 10.85
N PRO A 120 -10.58 -6.52 11.66
CA PRO A 120 -11.06 -7.80 11.14
C PRO A 120 -12.23 -7.72 10.15
N ASP A 121 -13.12 -6.73 10.31
CA ASP A 121 -14.27 -6.46 9.43
C ASP A 121 -13.87 -5.78 8.11
N ARG A 122 -12.59 -5.44 7.95
CA ARG A 122 -11.97 -4.84 6.76
C ARG A 122 -10.87 -5.72 6.15
N VAL A 123 -10.81 -7.00 6.55
CA VAL A 123 -9.99 -8.02 5.88
C VAL A 123 -10.86 -8.83 4.93
N LEU A 124 -10.58 -8.72 3.64
CA LEU A 124 -11.33 -9.38 2.58
C LEU A 124 -10.40 -10.40 1.89
N TYR A 125 -10.69 -11.68 2.09
CA TYR A 125 -9.92 -12.81 1.58
C TYR A 125 -10.28 -13.14 0.13
N GLY A 126 -9.37 -13.82 -0.57
CA GLY A 126 -9.63 -14.48 -1.84
C GLY A 126 -10.20 -15.88 -1.60
N SER A 127 -10.29 -16.68 -2.66
CA SER A 127 -10.68 -18.10 -2.58
C SER A 127 -9.57 -19.03 -3.09
N ALA A 128 -9.65 -20.30 -2.73
CA ALA A 128 -8.72 -21.35 -3.16
C ALA A 128 -8.70 -21.49 -4.68
N HIS A 129 -9.80 -21.18 -5.36
CA HIS A 129 -9.87 -21.15 -6.81
C HIS A 129 -8.88 -20.15 -7.41
N GLU A 130 -8.74 -18.96 -6.84
CA GLU A 130 -7.78 -17.96 -7.34
C GLU A 130 -6.33 -18.27 -6.93
N TRP A 131 -6.14 -19.06 -5.88
CA TRP A 131 -4.81 -19.54 -5.52
C TRP A 131 -4.28 -20.55 -6.55
N VAL A 132 -5.16 -21.34 -7.17
CA VAL A 132 -4.84 -22.24 -8.29
C VAL A 132 -4.81 -21.49 -9.63
N PHE A 133 -5.75 -20.58 -9.86
CA PHE A 133 -5.84 -19.77 -11.08
C PHE A 133 -5.41 -18.33 -10.81
N GLN A 134 -4.09 -18.12 -10.83
CA GLN A 134 -3.43 -16.84 -10.55
C GLN A 134 -3.96 -15.67 -11.40
N ASP A 135 -4.49 -15.97 -12.59
CA ASP A 135 -5.05 -14.99 -13.53
C ASP A 135 -6.27 -14.21 -13.00
N PHE A 136 -6.97 -14.74 -12.00
CA PHE A 136 -8.16 -14.11 -11.43
C PHE A 136 -7.89 -13.30 -10.15
N LYS A 137 -6.66 -13.31 -9.63
CA LYS A 137 -6.32 -12.64 -8.37
C LYS A 137 -6.63 -11.14 -8.39
N GLY A 138 -6.24 -10.45 -9.46
CA GLY A 138 -6.50 -9.00 -9.61
C GLY A 138 -8.00 -8.69 -9.63
N TRP A 139 -8.77 -9.48 -10.40
CA TRP A 139 -10.23 -9.36 -10.45
C TRP A 139 -10.89 -9.58 -9.08
N ARG A 140 -10.44 -10.58 -8.32
CA ARG A 140 -10.96 -10.84 -6.96
C ARG A 140 -10.69 -9.68 -6.00
N LYS A 141 -9.48 -9.11 -6.00
CA LYS A 141 -9.14 -7.93 -5.18
C LYS A 141 -10.04 -6.74 -5.55
N PHE A 142 -10.28 -6.52 -6.85
CA PHE A 142 -11.23 -5.52 -7.32
C PHE A 142 -12.67 -5.77 -6.84
N LEU A 143 -13.18 -7.00 -6.90
CA LEU A 143 -14.51 -7.33 -6.37
C LEU A 143 -14.61 -7.08 -4.86
N ASN A 144 -13.58 -7.48 -4.11
CA ASN A 144 -13.50 -7.25 -2.66
C ASN A 144 -13.43 -5.75 -2.32
N PHE A 145 -12.72 -4.97 -3.12
CA PHE A 145 -12.73 -3.51 -3.02
C PHE A 145 -14.14 -2.95 -3.20
N GLY A 146 -14.92 -3.46 -4.17
CA GLY A 146 -16.32 -3.05 -4.35
C GLY A 146 -17.18 -3.28 -3.10
N VAL A 147 -16.96 -4.38 -2.37
CA VAL A 147 -17.63 -4.67 -1.09
C VAL A 147 -17.20 -3.66 -0.01
N LEU A 148 -15.89 -3.36 0.08
CA LEU A 148 -15.35 -2.39 1.02
C LEU A 148 -15.89 -0.97 0.75
N ALA A 149 -15.86 -0.54 -0.51
CA ALA A 149 -16.35 0.77 -0.96
C ALA A 149 -17.85 0.96 -0.70
N ALA A 150 -18.65 -0.10 -0.91
CA ALA A 150 -20.07 -0.07 -0.58
C ALA A 150 -20.33 0.05 0.93
N ARG A 151 -19.45 -0.53 1.77
CA ARG A 151 -19.56 -0.46 3.23
C ARG A 151 -19.11 0.89 3.79
N PHE A 152 -18.15 1.55 3.17
CA PHE A 152 -17.56 2.80 3.65
C PHE A 152 -17.54 3.90 2.56
N PRO A 153 -18.69 4.30 1.98
CA PRO A 153 -18.75 5.17 0.80
C PRO A 153 -18.29 6.63 1.05
N GLY A 154 -18.04 7.02 2.30
CA GLY A 154 -17.57 8.35 2.68
C GLY A 154 -16.05 8.54 2.59
N SER A 155 -15.29 7.46 2.39
CA SER A 155 -13.82 7.49 2.38
C SER A 155 -13.25 7.75 0.98
N GLY A 156 -12.08 8.40 0.94
CA GLY A 156 -11.16 8.32 -0.19
C GLY A 156 -10.22 7.13 0.00
N TYR A 157 -9.77 6.50 -1.07
CA TYR A 157 -9.01 5.25 -1.01
C TYR A 157 -7.63 5.38 -1.64
N VAL A 158 -6.62 4.93 -0.92
CA VAL A 158 -5.30 4.65 -1.50
C VAL A 158 -5.08 3.15 -1.48
N PHE A 159 -4.91 2.55 -2.65
CA PHE A 159 -4.57 1.14 -2.77
C PHE A 159 -3.06 0.98 -2.88
N ILE A 160 -2.50 0.10 -2.05
CA ILE A 160 -1.08 -0.25 -2.05
C ILE A 160 -0.98 -1.74 -2.34
N GLY A 161 -0.28 -2.08 -3.42
CA GLY A 161 -0.03 -3.46 -3.82
C GLY A 161 1.38 -3.61 -4.36
N ASP A 162 1.69 -4.73 -5.01
CA ASP A 162 3.00 -5.02 -5.59
C ASP A 162 2.97 -5.20 -7.12
N THR A 163 4.14 -5.23 -7.76
CA THR A 163 4.28 -5.47 -9.21
C THR A 163 4.46 -6.94 -9.60
N GLY A 164 4.61 -7.83 -8.63
CA GLY A 164 4.86 -9.25 -8.82
C GLY A 164 3.60 -10.09 -8.97
N GLU A 165 2.49 -9.64 -8.40
CA GLU A 165 1.16 -10.20 -8.62
C GLU A 165 0.30 -9.33 -9.58
N ARG A 166 -1.03 -9.45 -9.49
CA ARG A 166 -2.00 -8.73 -10.35
C ARG A 166 -2.60 -7.51 -9.65
N ASP A 167 -1.83 -6.86 -8.78
CA ASP A 167 -2.28 -5.67 -8.07
C ASP A 167 -2.35 -4.42 -8.95
N GLY A 168 -1.47 -4.32 -9.95
CA GLY A 168 -1.60 -3.31 -11.00
C GLY A 168 -2.96 -3.38 -11.69
N GLU A 169 -3.34 -4.57 -12.17
CA GLU A 169 -4.65 -4.80 -12.82
C GLU A 169 -5.81 -4.51 -11.87
N ALA A 170 -5.72 -4.93 -10.60
CA ALA A 170 -6.74 -4.64 -9.60
C ALA A 170 -6.91 -3.13 -9.39
N GLY A 171 -5.80 -2.41 -9.20
CA GLY A 171 -5.78 -0.96 -9.00
C GLY A 171 -6.32 -0.20 -10.20
N GLU A 172 -5.97 -0.62 -11.43
CA GLU A 172 -6.53 -0.02 -12.65
C GLU A 172 -8.04 -0.20 -12.74
N LEU A 173 -8.57 -1.38 -12.42
CA LEU A 173 -10.01 -1.64 -12.39
C LEU A 173 -10.72 -0.81 -11.32
N MET A 174 -10.10 -0.63 -10.14
CA MET A 174 -10.62 0.26 -9.08
C MET A 174 -10.69 1.71 -9.59
N CYS A 175 -9.61 2.22 -10.20
CA CYS A 175 -9.58 3.57 -10.77
C CYS A 175 -10.56 3.75 -11.92
N TYR A 176 -10.74 2.72 -12.76
CA TYR A 176 -11.67 2.78 -13.88
C TYR A 176 -13.13 2.87 -13.40
N LYS A 177 -13.51 2.04 -12.42
CA LYS A 177 -14.90 1.94 -11.94
C LYS A 177 -15.27 2.96 -10.87
N TYR A 178 -14.33 3.34 -10.00
CA TYR A 178 -14.55 4.22 -8.86
C TYR A 178 -13.56 5.41 -8.82
N PRO A 179 -13.35 6.15 -9.93
CA PRO A 179 -12.35 7.22 -10.00
C PRO A 179 -12.58 8.32 -8.96
N GLU A 180 -13.83 8.55 -8.55
CA GLU A 180 -14.24 9.55 -7.56
C GLU A 180 -13.96 9.13 -6.10
N LEU A 181 -13.67 7.85 -5.86
CA LEU A 181 -13.32 7.31 -4.55
C LEU A 181 -11.81 7.11 -4.42
N MET A 182 -11.08 6.95 -5.51
CA MET A 182 -9.64 6.66 -5.49
C MET A 182 -8.80 7.95 -5.43
N GLU A 183 -7.85 7.98 -4.51
CA GLU A 183 -6.87 9.07 -4.36
C GLU A 183 -5.54 8.73 -5.05
N ALA A 184 -5.11 7.46 -4.98
CA ALA A 184 -3.92 6.95 -5.66
C ALA A 184 -3.89 5.41 -5.66
N VAL A 185 -3.13 4.85 -6.61
CA VAL A 185 -2.63 3.47 -6.57
C VAL A 185 -1.11 3.51 -6.48
N LEU A 186 -0.55 2.82 -5.49
CA LEU A 186 0.88 2.76 -5.23
C LEU A 186 1.34 1.30 -5.36
N LEU A 187 2.25 1.02 -6.28
CA LEU A 187 2.73 -0.33 -6.58
C LEU A 187 4.19 -0.47 -6.14
N HIS A 188 4.41 -1.34 -5.16
CA HIS A 188 5.71 -1.72 -4.66
C HIS A 188 6.42 -2.59 -5.70
N ILE A 189 7.58 -2.14 -6.15
CA ILE A 189 8.35 -2.82 -7.19
C ILE A 189 9.06 -4.01 -6.56
N VAL A 190 8.56 -5.20 -6.86
CA VAL A 190 9.17 -6.47 -6.45
C VAL A 190 9.74 -7.19 -7.67
N GLY A 191 11.03 -7.56 -7.58
CA GLY A 191 11.75 -8.29 -8.62
C GLY A 191 12.59 -7.43 -9.59
N PRO A 192 13.45 -8.10 -10.38
CA PRO A 192 14.31 -7.46 -11.37
C PRO A 192 13.51 -7.15 -12.63
N GLY A 193 13.04 -5.91 -12.75
CA GLY A 193 12.29 -5.46 -13.92
C GLY A 193 12.43 -3.96 -14.16
N THR A 194 12.20 -3.57 -15.42
CA THR A 194 11.97 -2.16 -15.76
C THR A 194 10.70 -1.70 -15.07
N VAL A 195 10.86 -0.67 -14.24
CA VAL A 195 9.74 0.01 -13.60
C VAL A 195 8.93 0.70 -14.68
N SER A 196 7.63 0.42 -14.74
CA SER A 196 6.72 1.16 -15.61
C SER A 196 6.76 2.65 -15.26
N GLU A 197 6.65 3.51 -16.26
CA GLU A 197 6.52 4.95 -16.00
C GLU A 197 5.22 5.23 -15.23
N ALA A 198 5.23 6.27 -14.40
CA ALA A 198 4.03 6.73 -13.72
C ALA A 198 2.96 7.14 -14.75
N TYR A 199 1.70 6.79 -14.48
CA TYR A 199 0.58 7.10 -15.37
C TYR A 199 -0.69 7.40 -14.57
N GLU A 200 -1.79 7.67 -15.27
CA GLU A 200 -3.07 7.93 -14.64
C GLU A 200 -4.17 7.12 -15.33
N VAL A 201 -5.12 6.64 -14.54
CA VAL A 201 -6.34 5.99 -15.02
C VAL A 201 -7.51 6.84 -14.59
N ASN A 202 -8.24 7.42 -15.55
CA ASN A 202 -9.34 8.35 -15.30
C ASN A 202 -8.97 9.52 -14.35
N GLY A 203 -7.73 10.00 -14.43
CA GLY A 203 -7.21 11.10 -13.59
C GLY A 203 -6.77 10.68 -12.18
N VAL A 204 -6.84 9.38 -11.86
CA VAL A 204 -6.29 8.83 -10.62
C VAL A 204 -4.83 8.42 -10.85
N PRO A 205 -3.88 8.88 -10.01
CA PRO A 205 -2.47 8.57 -10.18
C PRO A 205 -2.15 7.11 -9.84
N VAL A 206 -1.48 6.42 -10.77
CA VAL A 206 -0.80 5.14 -10.54
C VAL A 206 0.71 5.40 -10.48
N ARG A 207 1.34 5.01 -9.37
CA ARG A 207 2.76 5.30 -9.09
C ARG A 207 3.48 4.06 -8.60
N PHE A 208 4.77 4.00 -8.87
CA PHE A 208 5.64 2.88 -8.53
C PHE A 208 6.71 3.31 -7.53
N PHE A 209 7.05 2.46 -6.57
CA PHE A 209 8.06 2.77 -5.56
C PHE A 209 8.86 1.53 -5.15
N ARG A 210 10.10 1.74 -4.69
CA ARG A 210 10.97 0.66 -4.16
C ARG A 210 11.06 0.65 -2.65
N THR A 211 10.95 1.82 -2.01
CA THR A 211 10.96 1.95 -0.56
C THR A 211 9.72 2.71 -0.11
N TYR A 212 9.27 2.47 1.13
CA TYR A 212 8.17 3.24 1.70
C TYR A 212 8.53 4.71 1.98
N VAL A 213 9.82 5.05 1.99
CA VAL A 213 10.28 6.45 1.95
C VAL A 213 9.99 7.07 0.59
N GLY A 214 10.30 6.36 -0.50
CA GLY A 214 9.93 6.76 -1.85
C GLY A 214 8.41 6.88 -2.03
N ALA A 215 7.63 5.95 -1.46
CA ALA A 215 6.17 6.05 -1.44
C ALA A 215 5.68 7.29 -0.70
N ALA A 216 6.28 7.62 0.45
CA ALA A 216 5.96 8.82 1.22
C ALA A 216 6.27 10.11 0.43
N ASP A 217 7.41 10.16 -0.26
CA ASP A 217 7.78 11.27 -1.14
C ASP A 217 6.79 11.45 -2.31
N ILE A 218 6.37 10.35 -2.94
CA ILE A 218 5.30 10.36 -3.95
C ILE A 218 4.00 10.93 -3.38
N CYS A 219 3.57 10.45 -2.21
CA CYS A 219 2.37 10.95 -1.54
C CYS A 219 2.48 12.44 -1.17
N HIS A 220 3.66 12.91 -0.79
CA HIS A 220 3.89 14.33 -0.57
C HIS A 220 3.72 15.16 -1.85
N ALA A 221 4.31 14.70 -2.96
CA ALA A 221 4.16 15.34 -4.26
C ALA A 221 2.69 15.36 -4.76
N LEU A 222 1.89 14.36 -4.37
CA LEU A 222 0.45 14.31 -4.64
C LEU A 222 -0.41 15.14 -3.68
N GLY A 223 0.20 15.76 -2.65
CA GLY A 223 -0.51 16.51 -1.62
C GLY A 223 -1.31 15.62 -0.65
N LEU A 224 -0.94 14.34 -0.53
CA LEU A 224 -1.54 13.38 0.41
C LEU A 224 -0.82 13.35 1.76
N LEU A 225 0.46 13.73 1.81
CA LEU A 225 1.24 13.83 3.04
C LEU A 225 1.91 15.20 3.15
N ASP A 226 1.94 15.75 4.36
CA ASP A 226 2.81 16.90 4.65
C ASP A 226 4.26 16.45 4.87
N ARG A 227 5.19 17.41 4.89
CA ARG A 227 6.62 17.13 5.10
C ARG A 227 6.89 16.45 6.45
N GLY A 228 6.19 16.85 7.51
CA GLY A 228 6.38 16.26 8.83
C GLY A 228 5.97 14.79 8.89
N ALA A 229 4.94 14.41 8.14
CA ALA A 229 4.53 13.02 7.96
C ALA A 229 5.62 12.21 7.24
N VAL A 230 6.17 12.73 6.15
CA VAL A 230 7.29 12.07 5.44
C VAL A 230 8.53 11.95 6.34
N ASP A 231 8.87 13.00 7.11
CA ASP A 231 10.00 12.97 8.06
C ASP A 231 9.83 11.83 9.08
N ARG A 232 8.61 11.62 9.61
CA ARG A 232 8.31 10.51 10.54
C ARG A 232 8.43 9.13 9.87
N VAL A 233 8.03 8.99 8.60
CA VAL A 233 8.25 7.75 7.83
C VAL A 233 9.75 7.52 7.63
N CYS A 234 10.52 8.55 7.28
CA CYS A 234 11.97 8.45 7.09
C CYS A 234 12.68 7.95 8.35
N ASP A 235 12.39 8.56 9.50
CA ASP A 235 13.02 8.21 10.77
C ASP A 235 12.71 6.77 11.17
N ARG A 236 11.46 6.32 10.95
CA ARG A 236 11.08 4.93 11.22
C ARG A 236 11.77 3.97 10.25
N ALA A 237 11.74 4.26 8.96
CA ALA A 237 12.34 3.41 7.95
C ALA A 237 13.85 3.24 8.20
N LEU A 238 14.57 4.30 8.57
CA LEU A 238 15.99 4.21 8.96
C LEU A 238 16.20 3.32 10.18
N MET A 239 15.36 3.48 11.21
CA MET A 239 15.47 2.66 12.42
C MET A 239 15.25 1.17 12.10
N GLU A 240 14.23 0.84 11.32
CA GLU A 240 13.93 -0.53 10.93
C GLU A 240 14.96 -1.11 9.96
N ALA A 241 15.47 -0.30 9.02
CA ALA A 241 16.50 -0.72 8.08
C ALA A 241 17.88 -0.89 8.74
N SER A 242 18.12 -0.30 9.91
CA SER A 242 19.41 -0.39 10.61
C SER A 242 19.80 -1.81 11.04
N VAL A 243 18.82 -2.73 11.10
CA VAL A 243 19.05 -4.15 11.41
C VAL A 243 19.48 -4.96 10.18
N TYR A 244 19.49 -4.35 9.00
CA TYR A 244 19.97 -4.93 7.75
C TYR A 244 21.36 -4.37 7.43
N ASP A 245 22.22 -5.19 6.83
CA ASP A 245 23.62 -4.84 6.54
C ASP A 245 23.96 -5.00 5.05
N ASP A 246 23.00 -4.69 4.18
CA ASP A 246 23.10 -4.89 2.74
C ASP A 246 22.41 -3.76 1.94
N SER A 247 22.33 -3.93 0.61
CA SER A 247 21.73 -3.00 -0.35
C SER A 247 20.33 -2.51 0.04
N ARG A 248 19.56 -3.29 0.81
CA ARG A 248 18.22 -2.90 1.28
C ARG A 248 18.26 -1.71 2.22
N ARG A 249 19.30 -1.63 3.06
CA ARG A 249 19.55 -0.46 3.91
C ARG A 249 20.03 0.71 3.08
N GLU A 250 20.88 0.46 2.08
CA GLU A 250 21.39 1.50 1.19
C GLU A 250 20.28 2.21 0.42
N ASP A 251 19.29 1.47 -0.10
CA ASP A 251 18.13 2.05 -0.79
C ASP A 251 17.32 2.98 0.13
N VAL A 252 17.01 2.53 1.35
CA VAL A 252 16.30 3.35 2.35
C VAL A 252 17.10 4.58 2.72
N VAL A 253 18.41 4.44 2.98
CA VAL A 253 19.30 5.57 3.31
C VAL A 253 19.33 6.57 2.16
N SER A 254 19.50 6.10 0.92
CA SER A 254 19.56 6.93 -0.28
C SER A 254 18.28 7.74 -0.49
N ASP A 255 17.11 7.12 -0.31
CA ASP A 255 15.82 7.81 -0.43
C ASP A 255 15.61 8.83 0.69
N VAL A 256 16.05 8.55 1.92
CA VAL A 256 15.98 9.52 3.03
C VAL A 256 16.93 10.71 2.80
N GLU A 257 18.15 10.46 2.34
CA GLU A 257 19.09 11.53 1.98
C GLU A 257 18.59 12.38 0.82
N ARG A 258 17.92 11.75 -0.16
CA ARG A 258 17.26 12.47 -1.27
C ARG A 258 16.14 13.35 -0.75
N TRP A 259 15.27 12.82 0.12
CA TRP A 259 14.18 13.58 0.74
C TRP A 259 14.70 14.78 1.53
N ARG A 260 15.69 14.58 2.41
CA ARG A 260 16.27 15.62 3.26
C ARG A 260 16.99 16.72 2.46
N ARG A 261 17.40 16.46 1.22
CA ARG A 261 17.98 17.47 0.31
C ARG A 261 16.95 18.37 -0.38
N LYS A 262 15.65 18.06 -0.31
CA LYS A 262 14.59 18.92 -0.88
C LYS A 262 14.24 20.12 0.01
N THR A 263 14.98 20.32 1.10
CA THR A 263 14.89 21.47 2.03
C THR A 263 15.68 22.65 1.48
#